data_AF-A0A962V3S2-F1
#
_entry.id   AF-A0A962V3S2-F1
#
_cell.length_a   1.000
_cell.length_b   1.000
_cell.length_c   1.000
_cell.angle_alpha   90.00
_cell.angle_beta   90.00
_cell.angle_gamma   90.00
#
_symmetry.space_group_name_H-M   'P 1'
#
loop_
_entity.id
_entity.type
_entity.pdbx_description
1 polymer ?
#
loop_
_entity_poly.entity_id
_entity_poly.type
_entity_poly.pdbx_seq_one_letter_code
_entity_poly.pdbx_strand_id
1 'polypeptide(L)' 'MTTSAELRQTFLNFFKDKGHEIVPSSPLVQANDPTLLFTNAGMVQFKDVFLGQDQR' A
#
# COMPACT_ATOMS: atom_id res chain seq x y z
N MET A 1 -19.69 17.44 -7.84
CA MET A 1 -19.11 16.31 -8.60
C MET A 1 -17.78 16.01 -7.94
N THR A 2 -17.57 14.79 -7.43
CA THR A 2 -16.35 14.46 -6.67
C THR A 2 -15.19 14.20 -7.62
N THR A 3 -14.03 14.82 -7.40
CA THR A 3 -12.83 14.60 -8.22
C THR A 3 -12.13 13.29 -7.85
N SER A 4 -11.32 12.74 -8.75
CA SER A 4 -10.51 11.55 -8.46
C SER A 4 -9.53 11.75 -7.31
N ALA A 5 -9.06 13.00 -7.09
CA ALA A 5 -8.22 13.34 -5.95
C ALA A 5 -9.01 13.31 -4.63
N GLU A 6 -10.22 13.87 -4.62
CA GLU A 6 -11.12 13.83 -3.47
C GLU A 6 -11.55 12.40 -3.12
N LEU A 7 -11.84 11.56 -4.12
CA LEU A 7 -12.18 10.14 -3.91
C LEU A 7 -11.02 9.38 -3.24
N ARG A 8 -9.79 9.58 -3.72
CA ARG A 8 -8.59 8.98 -3.12
C ARG A 8 -8.44 9.39 -1.67
N GLN A 9 -8.58 10.69 -1.37
CA GLN A 9 -8.45 11.19 -0.02
C GLN A 9 -9.56 10.66 0.89
N THR A 10 -10.78 10.56 0.38
CA THR A 10 -11.94 10.02 1.11
C THR A 10 -11.70 8.57 1.52
N PHE A 11 -11.19 7.74 0.61
CA PHE A 11 -10.84 6.35 0.89
C PHE A 11 -9.77 6.24 1.99
N LEU A 12 -8.68 7.01 1.86
CA LEU A 12 -7.59 6.98 2.84
C LEU A 12 -8.04 7.46 4.22
N ASN A 13 -8.85 8.53 4.28
CA ASN A 13 -9.38 9.06 5.52
C ASN A 13 -10.33 8.08 6.22
N PHE A 14 -11.20 7.40 5.47
CA PHE A 14 -12.11 6.41 6.04
C PHE A 14 -11.37 5.32 6.83
N PHE A 15 -10.28 4.77 6.29
CA PHE A 15 -9.48 3.75 6.97
C PHE A 15 -8.65 4.33 8.11
N LYS A 16 -8.12 5.55 7.94
CA LYS A 16 -7.42 6.27 9.01
C LYS A 16 -8.31 6.47 10.25
N ASP A 17 -9.56 6.88 10.05
CA ASP A 17 -10.53 7.07 11.14
C ASP A 17 -10.92 5.75 11.83
N LYS A 18 -10.64 4.62 11.20
CA LYS A 18 -10.76 3.26 11.76
C LYS A 18 -9.46 2.74 12.38
N GLY A 19 -8.42 3.57 12.48
CA GLY A 19 -7.14 3.21 13.10
C GLY A 19 -6.11 2.59 12.16
N HIS A 20 -6.30 2.64 10.84
CA HIS A 20 -5.28 2.18 9.88
C HIS A 20 -4.25 3.29 9.63
N GLU A 21 -2.98 2.92 9.53
CA GLU A 21 -1.93 3.84 9.10
C GLU A 21 -2.01 4.08 7.59
N ILE A 22 -1.86 5.34 7.17
CA ILE A 22 -1.71 5.68 5.75
C ILE A 22 -0.24 5.51 5.37
N VAL A 23 0.07 4.42 4.68
CA VAL A 23 1.41 4.16 4.15
C VAL A 23 1.49 4.63 2.68
N PRO A 24 2.53 5.39 2.28
CA PRO A 24 2.74 5.76 0.88
C PRO A 24 2.84 4.55 -0.07
N SER A 25 2.55 4.78 -1.36
CA SER A 25 2.75 3.74 -2.36
C SER A 25 4.23 3.37 -2.46
N SER A 26 4.51 2.08 -2.54
CA SER A 26 5.84 1.60 -2.87
C SER A 26 6.24 1.95 -4.32
N PRO A 27 7.54 1.90 -4.64
CA PRO A 27 8.02 2.04 -6.01
C PRO A 27 7.41 1.01 -6.98
N LEU A 28 7.42 1.34 -8.27
CA LEU A 28 6.96 0.44 -9.32
C LEU A 28 7.90 -0.78 -9.48
N VAL A 29 9.20 -0.60 -9.26
CA VAL A 29 10.20 -1.67 -9.31
C VAL A 29 10.65 -1.98 -7.88
N GLN A 30 10.49 -3.24 -7.46
CA GLN A 30 10.92 -3.71 -6.14
C GLN A 30 12.36 -4.20 -6.23
N ALA A 31 13.25 -3.69 -5.38
CA ALA A 31 14.66 -4.09 -5.38
C ALA A 31 14.92 -5.43 -4.69
N ASN A 32 13.98 -5.89 -3.85
CA ASN A 32 14.14 -7.02 -2.93
C ASN A 32 13.36 -8.28 -3.36
N ASP A 33 12.60 -8.23 -4.46
CA ASP A 33 11.87 -9.41 -4.96
C ASP A 33 12.26 -9.71 -6.42
N PRO A 34 13.20 -10.65 -6.66
CA PRO A 34 13.63 -11.00 -8.01
C PRO A 34 12.57 -11.76 -8.82
N THR A 35 11.47 -12.19 -8.19
CA THR A 35 10.36 -12.89 -8.87
C THR A 35 9.32 -11.93 -9.43
N LEU A 36 9.33 -10.67 -9.01
CA LEU A 36 8.36 -9.67 -9.39
C LEU A 36 8.98 -8.65 -10.35
N LEU A 37 8.44 -8.55 -11.57
CA LEU A 37 8.92 -7.58 -12.54
C LEU A 37 8.50 -6.14 -12.16
N PHE A 38 7.24 -5.95 -11.76
CA PHE A 38 6.69 -4.67 -11.30
C PHE A 38 5.68 -4.87 -10.17
N THR A 39 5.55 -3.89 -9.28
CA THR A 39 4.49 -3.81 -8.27
C THR A 39 3.12 -3.83 -8.95
N ASN A 40 2.40 -4.94 -8.81
CA ASN A 40 1.08 -5.16 -9.41
C ASN A 40 -0.08 -4.93 -8.43
N ALA A 41 0.20 -4.87 -7.13
CA ALA A 41 -0.80 -4.73 -6.07
C ALA A 41 -0.24 -4.02 -4.83
N GLY A 42 -1.12 -3.39 -4.05
CA GLY A 42 -0.74 -2.68 -2.81
C GLY A 42 -0.21 -3.59 -1.70
N MET A 43 -0.54 -4.89 -1.72
CA MET A 43 -0.08 -5.86 -0.70
C MET A 43 1.39 -6.26 -0.85
N VAL A 44 2.00 -6.02 -2.02
CA VAL A 44 3.37 -6.47 -2.33
C VAL A 44 4.38 -5.91 -1.33
N GLN A 45 4.24 -4.63 -0.96
CA GLN A 45 5.13 -3.98 0.01
C GLN A 45 4.95 -4.46 1.46
N PHE A 46 3.96 -5.31 1.72
CA PHE A 46 3.66 -5.91 3.03
C PHE A 46 3.82 -7.44 3.01
N LYS A 47 4.37 -8.02 1.93
CA LYS A 47 4.56 -9.47 1.77
C LYS A 47 5.26 -10.09 2.99
N ASP A 48 6.37 -9.50 3.42
CA ASP A 48 7.17 -10.03 4.53
C ASP A 48 6.44 -9.89 5.88
N VAL A 49 5.59 -8.87 6.04
CA VAL A 49 4.70 -8.74 7.21
C VAL A 49 3.68 -9.87 7.23
N PHE A 50 3.05 -10.18 6.09
CA PHE A 50 2.12 -11.31 5.99
C PHE A 50 2.78 -12.67 6.23
N LEU A 51 4.09 -12.79 5.92
CA LEU A 51 4.89 -13.99 6.17
C LEU A 51 5.50 -14.03 7.57
N GLY A 52 5.29 -13.00 8.40
CA GLY A 52 5.84 -12.91 9.76
C GLY A 52 7.35 -12.65 9.83
N GLN A 53 7.93 -12.19 8.72
CA GLN A 53 9.36 -11.87 8.57
C GLN A 53 9.68 -10.40 8.87
N ASP A 54 8.66 -9.53 8.86
CA ASP A 54 8.74 -8.12 9.23
C ASP A 54 7.64 -7.80 10.24
N GLN A 55 7.94 -6.91 11.19
CA GLN A 55 6.99 -6.36 12.16
C GLN A 55 6.88 -4.86 11.91
N ARG A 56 6.02 -4.50 10.96
CA ARG A 56 5.55 -3.13 10.84
C ARG A 56 4.44 -2.86 11.84
#